data_AF-A0A2H1W9T9-F1
#
_entry.id   AF-A0A2H1W9T9-F1
#
_cell.length_a   1.000
_cell.length_b   1.000
_cell.length_c   1.000
_cell.angle_alpha   90.00
_cell.angle_beta   90.00
_cell.angle_gamma   90.00
#
_symmetry.space_group_name_H-M   'P 1'
#
loop_
_entity.id
_entity.type
_entity.pdbx_description
1 polymer ?
#
loop_
_entity_poly.entity_id
_entity_poly.type
_entity_poly.pdbx_seq_one_letter_code
_entity_poly.pdbx_strand_id
1 'polypeptide(L)' 'VVENADMNNVVYMFRCRDSALTVRGKVNGVVLDSCTKCAVVFDNLVSSIEFVNCQSVQMQCTPLIESKFFKETLIGT' A
#
# COMPACT_ATOMS: atom_id res chain seq x y z
N VAL A 1 11.75 1.61 -1.74
CA VAL A 1 11.23 1.17 -3.06
C VAL A 1 11.35 -0.34 -3.11
N VAL A 2 10.32 -1.04 -3.58
CA VAL A 2 10.28 -2.49 -3.80
C VAL A 2 10.17 -2.72 -5.30
N GLU A 3 11.15 -3.42 -5.87
CA GLU A 3 11.23 -3.74 -7.30
C GLU A 3 10.88 -5.21 -7.53
N ASN A 4 10.36 -5.54 -8.73
CA ASN A 4 9.98 -6.90 -9.13
C ASN A 4 8.98 -7.59 -8.18
N ALA A 5 7.97 -6.86 -7.69
CA ALA A 5 6.94 -7.46 -6.85
C ALA A 5 5.90 -8.23 -7.70
N ASP A 6 5.53 -9.43 -7.24
CA ASP A 6 4.60 -10.34 -7.93
C ASP A 6 3.28 -10.49 -7.14
N MET A 7 2.25 -11.01 -7.79
CA MET A 7 0.86 -11.08 -7.34
C MET A 7 0.63 -12.02 -6.15
N ASN A 8 1.63 -12.82 -5.80
CA ASN A 8 1.64 -13.67 -4.61
C ASN A 8 2.19 -12.93 -3.38
N ASN A 9 2.84 -11.78 -3.57
CA ASN A 9 3.48 -11.04 -2.49
C ASN A 9 2.47 -10.12 -1.80
N VAL A 10 2.62 -10.01 -0.49
CA VAL A 10 1.95 -9.00 0.34
C VAL A 10 3.04 -8.11 0.93
N VAL A 11 2.89 -6.80 0.76
CA VAL A 11 3.85 -5.82 1.28
C VAL A 11 3.36 -5.32 2.63
N TYR A 12 4.19 -5.43 3.66
CA TYR A 12 3.86 -5.02 5.03
C TYR A 12 4.82 -3.93 5.51
N MET A 13 4.28 -2.76 5.88
CA MET A 13 5.01 -1.61 6.38
C MET A 13 4.63 -1.36 7.83
N PHE A 14 5.60 -1.49 8.73
CA PHE A 14 5.37 -1.44 10.17
C PHE A 14 6.09 -0.27 10.82
N ARG A 15 5.37 0.50 11.64
CA ARG A 15 5.91 1.58 12.50
C ARG A 15 6.85 2.55 11.78
N CYS A 16 6.57 2.83 10.51
CA CYS A 16 7.35 3.79 9.74
C CYS A 16 6.83 5.22 9.97
N ARG A 17 7.73 6.19 9.87
CA ARG A 17 7.40 7.61 10.02
C ARG A 17 8.06 8.45 8.94
N ASP A 18 7.36 9.47 8.44
CA ASP A 18 7.89 10.45 7.47
C ASP A 18 8.58 9.76 6.27
N SER A 19 7.95 8.70 5.73
CA SER A 19 8.55 7.78 4.75
C SER A 19 7.60 7.47 3.60
N ALA A 20 8.14 7.32 2.40
CA ALA A 20 7.39 6.91 1.21
C ALA A 20 7.78 5.50 0.74
N LEU A 21 6.79 4.62 0.63
CA LEU A 21 6.92 3.28 0.09
C LEU A 21 6.44 3.26 -1.37
N THR A 22 7.33 2.93 -2.30
CA THR A 22 6.96 2.69 -3.71
C THR A 22 7.07 1.20 -4.01
N VAL A 23 6.01 0.60 -4.51
CA VAL A 23 5.91 -0.81 -4.90
C VAL A 23 5.71 -0.90 -6.40
N ARG A 24 6.72 -1.42 -7.11
CA ARG A 24 6.64 -1.61 -8.56
C ARG A 24 6.21 -3.03 -8.89
N GLY A 25 5.24 -3.15 -9.80
CA GLY A 25 4.62 -4.41 -10.19
C GLY A 25 3.22 -4.63 -9.62
N LYS A 26 2.73 -5.87 -9.72
CA LYS A 26 1.37 -6.24 -9.33
C LYS A 26 1.43 -7.08 -8.06
N VAL A 27 0.97 -6.55 -6.93
CA VAL A 27 1.01 -7.24 -5.62
C VAL A 27 -0.36 -7.72 -5.18
N ASN A 28 -0.39 -8.73 -4.30
CA ASN A 28 -1.65 -9.20 -3.75
C ASN A 28 -2.29 -8.12 -2.88
N GLY A 29 -1.53 -7.63 -1.91
CA GLY A 29 -2.02 -6.71 -0.89
C GLY A 29 -0.90 -5.83 -0.34
N VAL A 30 -1.29 -4.71 0.26
CA VAL A 30 -0.37 -3.82 0.99
C VAL A 30 -0.98 -3.49 2.34
N VAL A 31 -0.20 -3.58 3.42
CA VAL A 31 -0.66 -3.29 4.76
C VAL A 31 0.29 -2.30 5.41
N LEU A 32 -0.26 -1.21 5.92
CA LEU A 32 0.46 -0.24 6.74
C LEU A 32 -0.07 -0.34 8.16
N ASP A 33 0.82 -0.64 9.10
CA ASP A 33 0.49 -0.73 10.53
C ASP A 33 1.31 0.29 11.32
N SER A 34 0.62 1.09 12.13
CA SER A 34 1.23 2.03 13.08
C SER A 34 2.14 3.05 12.39
N CYS A 35 1.84 3.41 11.14
CA CYS A 35 2.64 4.35 10.35
C CYS A 35 2.12 5.79 10.50
N THR A 36 3.03 6.77 10.50
CA THR A 36 2.67 8.20 10.66
C THR A 36 3.33 9.06 9.59
N LYS A 37 2.57 9.93 8.91
CA LYS A 37 3.09 10.80 7.82
C LYS A 37 3.78 9.99 6.71
N CYS A 38 3.20 8.85 6.36
CA CYS A 38 3.75 7.96 5.33
C CYS A 38 2.97 8.07 4.02
N ALA A 39 3.66 7.86 2.91
CA ALA A 39 3.03 7.75 1.60
C ALA A 39 3.25 6.35 1.02
N VAL A 40 2.25 5.80 0.33
CA VAL A 40 2.39 4.53 -0.39
C VAL A 40 2.00 4.72 -1.86
N VAL A 41 2.90 4.32 -2.76
CA VAL A 41 2.70 4.37 -4.21
C VAL A 41 2.79 2.96 -4.75
N PHE A 42 1.79 2.50 -5.49
CA PHE A 42 1.77 1.15 -6.08
C PHE A 42 1.20 1.17 -7.49
N ASP A 43 1.66 0.25 -8.34
CA ASP A 43 1.14 0.15 -9.71
C ASP A 43 -0.19 -0.61 -9.73
N ASN A 44 -0.17 -1.90 -9.36
CA ASN A 44 -1.36 -2.76 -9.39
C ASN A 44 -1.54 -3.55 -8.09
N LEU A 45 -2.80 -3.76 -7.71
CA LEU A 45 -3.22 -4.48 -6.52
C LEU A 45 -4.28 -5.52 -6.89
N VAL A 46 -4.17 -6.74 -6.36
CA VAL A 46 -5.14 -7.83 -6.65
C VAL A 46 -6.29 -7.84 -5.65
N SER A 47 -5.99 -7.65 -4.36
CA SER A 47 -6.97 -7.78 -3.27
C SER A 47 -7.32 -6.43 -2.63
N SER A 48 -6.58 -6.00 -1.60
CA SER A 48 -6.88 -4.82 -0.79
C SER A 48 -5.63 -4.16 -0.25
N ILE A 49 -5.78 -2.89 0.10
CA ILE A 49 -4.80 -2.12 0.85
C ILE A 49 -5.41 -1.78 2.21
N GLU A 50 -4.65 -1.99 3.28
CA GLU A 50 -5.13 -1.84 4.65
C GLU A 50 -4.26 -0.85 5.42
N PHE A 51 -4.93 0.06 6.11
CA PHE A 51 -4.29 1.00 7.03
C PHE A 51 -4.79 0.71 8.44
N VAL A 52 -3.87 0.30 9.31
CA VAL A 52 -4.14 -0.09 10.69
C VAL A 52 -3.39 0.87 11.61
N ASN A 53 -4.09 1.52 12.54
CA ASN A 53 -3.51 2.47 13.50
C ASN A 53 -2.60 3.54 12.84
N CYS A 54 -2.91 3.95 11.62
CA CYS A 54 -2.10 4.90 10.86
C CYS A 54 -2.60 6.33 11.01
N GLN A 55 -1.68 7.31 11.01
CA GLN A 55 -2.02 8.73 11.10
C GLN A 55 -1.38 9.51 9.97
N SER A 56 -2.16 10.38 9.30
CA SER A 56 -1.65 11.24 8.21
C SER A 56 -0.95 10.43 7.11
N VAL A 57 -1.57 9.34 6.64
CA VAL A 57 -1.05 8.53 5.55
C VAL A 57 -1.66 8.96 4.21
N GLN A 58 -0.87 8.85 3.15
CA GLN A 58 -1.28 9.14 1.78
C GLN A 58 -1.08 7.91 0.90
N MET A 59 -1.92 7.75 -0.11
CA MET A 59 -1.80 6.67 -1.07
C MET A 59 -1.95 7.18 -2.50
N GLN A 60 -1.21 6.57 -3.42
CA GLN A 60 -1.26 6.87 -4.83
C GLN A 60 -1.15 5.58 -5.65
N CYS A 61 -2.00 5.46 -6.66
CA CYS A 61 -1.90 4.38 -7.63
C CYS A 61 -1.28 4.95 -8.92
N THR A 62 -0.16 4.38 -9.38
CA THR A 62 0.45 4.72 -10.66
C THR A 62 -0.29 3.95 -11.76
N PRO A 63 -0.98 4.62 -12.70
CA PRO A 63 -1.79 3.92 -13.68
C PRO A 63 -0.92 3.26 -14.77
N LEU A 64 -0.90 1.91 -14.79
CA LEU A 64 -0.36 1.09 -15.88
C LEU A 64 -1.36 0.02 -16.38
N ILE A 65 -2.66 0.33 -16.46
CA ILE A 65 -3.74 -0.44 -17.13
C ILE A 65 -4.64 -1.28 -16.20
N GLU A 66 -5.95 -1.21 -16.51
CA GLU A 66 -7.16 -1.96 -16.11
C GLU A 66 -7.09 -2.97 -14.95
N SER A 67 -7.29 -2.51 -13.71
CA SER A 67 -8.12 -3.22 -12.72
C SER A 67 -8.22 -2.37 -11.45
N LYS A 68 -9.36 -1.69 -11.27
CA LYS A 68 -9.68 -1.01 -10.02
C LYS A 68 -10.80 -1.77 -9.32
N PHE A 69 -10.45 -2.70 -8.46
CA PHE A 69 -11.28 -3.02 -7.29
C PHE A 69 -10.56 -2.43 -6.09
N PHE A 70 -11.11 -1.35 -5.53
CA PHE A 70 -10.50 -0.63 -4.43
C PHE A 70 -11.34 -0.86 -3.18
N LYS A 71 -10.85 -1.72 -2.29
CA LYS A 71 -11.42 -1.93 -0.96
C LYS A 71 -10.45 -1.35 0.05
N GLU A 72 -10.72 -0.12 0.48
CA GLU A 72 -10.07 0.51 1.61
C GLU A 72 -10.69 -0.06 2.89
N THR A 73 -9.87 -0.64 3.76
CA THR A 73 -10.31 -1.03 5.10
C THR A 73 -9.49 -0.23 6.10
N LEU A 74 -10.14 0.75 6.72
CA LEU A 74 -9.61 1.50 7.86
C LEU A 74 -10.00 0.74 9.12
N ILE A 75 -9.02 0.12 9.77
CA ILE A 75 -9.24 -0.61 11.03
C ILE A 75 -8.55 0.19 12.14
N GLY A 76 -9.35 0.96 12.87
CA GLY A 76 -8.90 1.74 14.03
C GLY A 76 -8.31 3.10 13.66
N THR A 77 -9.08 4.15 13.97
CA THR A 77 -8.62 5.52 14.20
C THR A 77 -8.65 5.82 15.68
#